data_AF-A0A402CL33-F1
#
_entry.id   AF-A0A402CL33-F1
#
_cell.length_a   1.000
_cell.length_b   1.000
_cell.length_c   1.000
_cell.angle_alpha   90.00
_cell.angle_beta   90.00
_cell.angle_gamma   90.00
#
_symmetry.space_group_name_H-M   'P 1'
#
loop_
_entity.id
_entity.type
_entity.pdbx_description
1 polymer ?
#
loop_
_entity_poly.entity_id
_entity_poly.type
_entity_poly.pdbx_seq_one_letter_code
_entity_poly.pdbx_strand_id
1 'polypeptide(L)'
;MDSLKLQHIMLEVEDLDMVGSALDRAQAADVVPIGLGRHGNDEMLSFHTTAPSGLLIEYGCGDKTIDNSTHKISIYTSGTTWGHRSLSGEAIDH
;
A
#
# COMPACT_ATOMS: atom_id res chain seq x y z
N MET A 1 13.44 19.80 14.71
CA MET A 1 13.80 18.38 14.83
C MET A 1 12.69 17.62 14.16
N ASP A 2 12.98 16.98 13.02
CA ASP A 2 12.04 16.07 12.41
C ASP A 2 11.86 14.89 13.37
N SER A 3 10.66 14.75 13.93
CA SER A 3 10.34 13.62 14.78
C SER A 3 10.31 12.37 13.90
N LEU A 4 11.01 11.32 14.29
CA LEU A 4 10.82 9.99 13.69
C LEU A 4 9.35 9.59 13.86
N LYS A 5 8.68 9.29 12.74
CA LYS A 5 7.29 8.83 12.70
C LYS A 5 7.21 7.52 11.95
N LEU A 6 6.44 6.58 12.46
CA LEU A 6 6.03 5.40 11.71
C LEU A 6 5.00 5.86 10.66
N GLN A 7 5.31 5.65 9.36
CA GLN A 7 4.40 6.04 8.28
C GLN A 7 3.20 5.10 8.18
N HIS A 8 3.45 3.79 8.07
CA HIS A 8 2.43 2.74 8.08
C HIS A 8 3.02 1.40 8.55
N ILE A 9 2.15 0.42 8.79
CA ILE A 9 2.50 -1.01 8.85
C ILE A 9 1.81 -1.70 7.68
N MET A 10 2.54 -2.55 6.95
CA MET A 10 1.98 -3.37 5.88
C MET A 10 1.63 -4.77 6.39
N LEU A 11 0.44 -5.25 6.03
CA LEU A 11 -0.03 -6.61 6.28
C LEU A 11 -0.36 -7.29 4.95
N GLU A 12 0.36 -8.37 4.65
CA GLU A 12 0.13 -9.18 3.46
C GLU A 12 -0.89 -10.29 3.72
N VAL A 13 -1.83 -10.47 2.79
CA VAL A 13 -2.77 -11.60 2.74
C VAL A 13 -2.58 -12.45 1.49
N GLU A 14 -3.21 -13.62 1.51
CA GLU A 14 -2.99 -14.67 0.51
C GLU A 14 -3.37 -14.25 -0.90
N ASP A 15 -4.48 -13.53 -1.07
CA ASP A 15 -5.01 -13.23 -2.40
C ASP A 15 -5.77 -11.89 -2.49
N LEU A 16 -6.12 -11.54 -3.73
CA LEU A 16 -6.84 -10.34 -4.09
C LEU A 16 -8.27 -10.32 -3.52
N ASP A 17 -8.91 -11.48 -3.35
CA ASP A 17 -10.28 -11.54 -2.84
C ASP A 17 -10.33 -11.15 -1.36
N MET A 18 -9.29 -11.49 -0.58
CA MET A 18 -9.13 -10.99 0.80
C MET A 18 -8.88 -9.48 0.84
N VAL A 19 -8.06 -8.94 -0.06
CA VAL A 19 -7.82 -7.49 -0.18
C VAL A 19 -9.12 -6.76 -0.54
N GLY A 20 -9.84 -7.23 -1.56
CA GLY A 20 -11.13 -6.65 -1.98
C GLY A 20 -12.18 -6.71 -0.87
N SER A 21 -12.30 -7.84 -0.19
CA SER A 21 -13.22 -8.00 0.94
C SER A 21 -12.91 -7.03 2.10
N ALA A 22 -11.63 -6.75 2.35
CA ALA A 22 -11.22 -5.76 3.36
C ALA A 22 -11.47 -4.33 2.89
N LEU A 23 -11.21 -4.04 1.61
CA LEU A 23 -11.45 -2.74 1.00
C LEU A 23 -12.93 -2.36 1.08
N ASP A 24 -13.84 -3.26 0.74
CA ASP A 24 -15.29 -3.03 0.83
C ASP A 24 -15.72 -2.62 2.25
N ARG A 25 -15.19 -3.31 3.28
CA ARG A 25 -15.46 -2.98 4.68
C ARG A 25 -14.89 -1.62 5.08
N ALA A 26 -13.67 -1.31 4.63
CA ALA A 26 -13.02 -0.05 4.94
C ALA A 26 -13.70 1.14 4.25
N GLN A 27 -14.17 0.96 3.01
CA GLN A 27 -14.95 1.97 2.28
C GLN A 27 -16.31 2.21 2.93
N ALA A 28 -17.01 1.14 3.35
CA ALA A 28 -18.29 1.27 4.08
C ALA A 28 -18.14 2.03 5.41
N ALA A 29 -16.94 2.03 6.00
CA ALA A 29 -16.61 2.76 7.21
C ALA A 29 -15.97 4.14 6.95
N ASP A 30 -15.75 4.54 5.69
CA ASP A 30 -15.11 5.80 5.28
C ASP A 30 -13.71 6.01 5.88
N VAL A 31 -12.90 4.93 5.92
CA VAL A 31 -11.54 4.94 6.51
C VAL A 31 -10.43 4.63 5.51
N VAL A 32 -10.65 4.89 4.21
CA VAL A 32 -9.68 4.64 3.14
C VAL A 32 -9.03 5.95 2.66
N PRO A 33 -7.92 6.40 3.28
CA PRO A 33 -7.21 7.61 2.85
C PRO A 33 -6.46 7.46 1.52
N ILE A 34 -6.08 6.24 1.12
CA ILE A 34 -5.39 5.95 -0.13
C ILE A 34 -6.04 4.72 -0.77
N GLY A 35 -6.59 4.90 -1.97
CA GLY A 35 -7.31 3.85 -2.69
C GLY A 35 -6.41 2.73 -3.21
N LEU A 36 -7.04 1.72 -3.80
CA LEU A 36 -6.36 0.56 -4.38
C LEU A 36 -5.33 0.99 -5.45
N GLY A 37 -4.17 0.35 -5.42
CA GLY A 37 -3.12 0.53 -6.41
C GLY A 37 -2.14 -0.61 -6.43
N ARG A 38 -1.10 -0.44 -7.24
CA ARG A 38 0.03 -1.37 -7.28
C ARG A 38 1.34 -0.60 -7.24
N HIS A 39 2.21 -0.96 -6.32
CA HIS A 39 3.54 -0.38 -6.23
C HIS A 39 4.39 -0.65 -7.47
N GLY A 40 5.38 0.22 -7.70
CA GLY A 40 6.36 0.08 -8.78
C GLY A 40 7.54 -0.84 -8.41
N ASN A 41 7.94 -0.84 -7.15
CA ASN A 41 9.16 -1.49 -6.66
C ASN A 41 8.94 -2.96 -6.25
N ASP A 42 8.02 -3.18 -5.31
CA ASP A 42 7.72 -4.47 -4.69
C ASP A 42 6.51 -5.16 -5.35
N GLU A 43 5.86 -4.48 -6.31
CA GLU A 43 4.70 -4.97 -7.06
C GLU A 43 3.46 -5.26 -6.20
N MET A 44 3.47 -4.85 -4.92
CA MET A 44 2.38 -5.02 -3.97
C MET A 44 1.08 -4.41 -4.50
N LEU A 45 0.01 -5.21 -4.52
CA LEU A 45 -1.34 -4.72 -4.78
C LEU A 45 -2.03 -4.45 -3.44
N SER A 46 -2.25 -3.17 -3.12
CA SER A 46 -2.69 -2.75 -1.79
C SER A 46 -3.58 -1.51 -1.81
N PHE A 47 -4.25 -1.27 -0.69
CA PHE A 47 -4.85 0.02 -0.32
C PHE A 47 -4.42 0.39 1.09
N HIS A 48 -4.65 1.63 1.51
CA HIS A 48 -4.37 2.04 2.89
C HIS A 48 -5.67 2.35 3.65
N THR A 49 -5.71 1.92 4.92
CA THR A 49 -6.81 2.19 5.85
C THR A 49 -6.30 2.81 7.14
N THR A 50 -7.11 3.63 7.79
CA THR A 50 -6.78 4.22 9.10
C THR A 50 -7.33 3.34 10.23
N ALA A 51 -6.45 2.86 11.10
CA ALA A 51 -6.84 2.15 12.32
C ALA A 51 -7.47 3.12 13.35
N PRO A 52 -8.25 2.63 14.34
CA PRO A 52 -8.82 3.49 15.38
C PRO A 52 -7.78 4.29 16.20
N SER A 53 -6.53 3.83 16.26
CA SER A 53 -5.41 4.56 16.89
C SER A 53 -4.87 5.73 16.05
N GLY A 54 -5.34 5.89 14.81
CA GLY A 54 -4.80 6.82 13.82
C GLY A 54 -3.60 6.28 13.04
N LEU A 55 -3.16 5.05 13.29
CA LEU A 55 -2.09 4.40 12.51
C LEU A 55 -2.59 4.05 11.12
N LEU A 56 -1.77 4.32 10.10
CA LEU A 56 -2.03 3.90 8.73
C LEU A 56 -1.62 2.43 8.56
N ILE A 57 -2.52 1.63 7.99
CA ILE A 57 -2.26 0.23 7.65
C ILE A 57 -2.32 0.12 6.13
N GLU A 58 -1.26 -0.37 5.53
CA GLU A 58 -1.28 -0.88 4.16
C GLU A 58 -1.75 -2.34 4.20
N TYR A 59 -2.75 -2.68 3.38
CA TYR A 59 -3.30 -4.03 3.33
C TYR A 59 -3.29 -4.52 1.89
N GLY A 60 -2.54 -5.59 1.61
CA GLY A 60 -2.27 -5.99 0.24
C GLY A 60 -1.90 -7.46 0.07
N CYS A 61 -1.63 -7.84 -1.18
CA CYS A 61 -1.22 -9.18 -1.56
C CYS A 61 -0.26 -9.15 -2.75
N GLY A 62 0.50 -10.24 -2.90
CA GLY A 62 1.27 -10.52 -4.11
C GLY A 62 2.61 -9.79 -4.14
N ASP A 63 3.26 -9.68 -2.98
CA ASP A 63 4.58 -9.06 -2.90
C ASP A 63 5.60 -9.80 -3.77
N LYS A 64 6.51 -9.04 -4.36
CA LYS A 64 7.61 -9.60 -5.13
C LYS A 64 8.65 -10.21 -4.21
N THR A 65 8.75 -11.54 -4.25
CA THR A 65 9.85 -12.25 -3.58
C THR A 65 11.19 -12.01 -4.29
N ILE A 66 12.19 -11.58 -3.52
CA ILE A 66 13.54 -11.30 -4.03
C ILE A 66 14.45 -12.52 -3.86
N ASP A 67 15.10 -12.96 -4.95
CA ASP A 67 16.23 -13.88 -4.91
C ASP A 67 17.55 -13.10 -4.79
N ASN A 68 18.21 -13.25 -3.64
CA ASN A 68 19.46 -12.55 -3.32
C ASN A 68 20.61 -12.86 -4.30
N SER A 69 20.57 -13.97 -5.03
CA SER A 69 21.63 -14.34 -5.98
C SER A 69 21.50 -13.62 -7.33
N THR A 70 20.30 -13.15 -7.67
CA THR A 70 19.98 -12.53 -8.97
C THR A 70 19.50 -11.09 -8.85
N HIS A 71 19.19 -10.63 -7.62
CA HIS A 71 18.69 -9.29 -7.37
C HIS A 71 19.65 -8.20 -7.87
N LYS A 72 19.08 -7.21 -8.56
CA LYS A 72 19.77 -5.99 -8.99
C LYS A 72 19.04 -4.78 -8.44
N ILE A 73 19.82 -3.87 -7.87
CA ILE A 73 19.32 -2.56 -7.46
C ILE A 73 18.74 -1.84 -8.69
N SER A 74 17.50 -1.37 -8.55
CA SER A 74 16.77 -0.65 -9.60
C SER A 74 16.37 0.73 -9.09
N ILE A 75 16.27 1.69 -10.00
CA ILE A 75 15.80 3.05 -9.70
C ILE A 75 14.40 3.19 -10.29
N TYR A 76 13.44 3.55 -9.45
CA TYR A 76 12.05 3.78 -9.84
C TYR A 76 11.79 5.30 -9.84
N THR A 77 11.10 5.79 -10.88
CA THR A 77 10.72 7.21 -11.00
C THR A 77 9.31 7.49 -10.48
N SER A 78 8.64 6.46 -9.98
CA SER A 78 7.36 6.52 -9.28
C SER A 78 7.22 5.28 -8.39
N GLY A 79 6.65 5.46 -7.21
CA GLY A 79 6.34 4.43 -6.21
C GLY A 79 5.12 3.61 -6.57
N THR A 80 4.31 4.05 -7.55
CA THR A 80 3.15 3.29 -8.03
C THR A 80 3.23 3.03 -9.54
N THR A 81 2.80 1.84 -9.95
CA THR A 81 2.54 1.53 -11.35
C THR A 81 1.19 2.11 -11.80
N TRP A 82 0.19 2.06 -10.91
CA TRP A 82 -1.14 2.63 -11.10
C TRP A 82 -1.90 2.68 -9.77
N GLY A 83 -2.87 3.58 -9.65
CA GLY A 83 -3.73 3.65 -8.46
C GLY A 83 -3.08 4.42 -7.32
N HIS A 84 -3.30 3.97 -6.08
CA HIS A 84 -2.82 4.63 -4.85
C HIS A 84 -3.14 6.12 -4.79
N ARG A 85 -4.38 6.46 -5.19
CA ARG A 85 -4.86 7.84 -5.17
C ARG A 85 -5.27 8.22 -3.76
N SER A 86 -4.81 9.38 -3.31
CA SER A 86 -5.29 10.02 -2.08
C SER A 86 -6.75 10.48 -2.22
N LEU A 87 -7.34 10.96 -1.13
CA LEU A 87 -8.64 11.65 -1.16
C LEU A 87 -8.66 12.89 -2.07
N SER A 88 -7.52 13.53 -2.37
CA SER A 88 -7.45 14.62 -3.37
C SER A 88 -7.39 14.12 -4.81
N GLY A 89 -7.30 12.80 -5.03
CA GLY A 89 -7.25 12.16 -6.35
C GLY A 89 -5.85 12.07 -6.96
N GLU A 90 -4.84 12.60 -6.28
CA GLU A 90 -3.42 12.53 -6.67
C GLU A 90 -2.83 11.19 -6.25
N ALA A 91 -1.98 10.61 -7.12
CA ALA A 91 -1.21 9.43 -6.74
C ALA A 91 -0.21 9.81 -5.65
N ILE A 92 -0.12 9.01 -4.60
CA ILE A 92 0.90 9.20 -3.57
C ILE A 92 2.18 8.50 -4.02
N ASP A 93 3.27 9.27 -4.05
CA ASP A 93 4.62 8.76 -4.24
C ASP A 93 5.25 8.59 -2.85
N HIS A 94 5.74 7.39 -2.55
CA HIS A 94 6.37 7.05 -1.27
C HIS A 94 7.82 7.54 -1.22
#